data_AF-A0A2E9QKC7-F1
#
_entry.id   AF-A0A2E9QKC7-F1
#
_cell.length_a   1.000
_cell.length_b   1.000
_cell.length_c   1.000
_cell.angle_alpha   90.00
_cell.angle_beta   90.00
_cell.angle_gamma   90.00
#
_symmetry.space_group_name_H-M   'P 1'
#
loop_
_entity.id
_entity.type
_entity.pdbx_description
1 polymer ?
#
loop_
_entity_poly.entity_id
_entity_poly.type
_entity_poly.pdbx_seq_one_letter_code
_entity_poly.pdbx_strand_id
1 'polypeptide(L)'
;MKKVLFYCFLILFSCNNRTEYKNNLNQLKSLTEDINNCFIDSVQACLEISDYLTNDFIFHSYPAGNKKGVEADRFEYIQSFNEMKRMNMSINIGHSIYLPGIDKETHQLDGSVRVYYGATISIDTINVDFSAYQTVDFRDGRISEIWEWADYGGVSNQLNESNQ
;
A
#
# COMPACT_ATOMS: atom_id res chain seq x y z
N MET A 1 32.63 -28.56 -38.47
CA MET A 1 31.24 -28.36 -37.99
C MET A 1 31.29 -27.69 -36.63
N LYS A 2 31.14 -26.36 -36.57
CA LYS A 2 31.16 -25.58 -35.32
C LYS A 2 29.75 -25.55 -34.74
N LYS A 3 29.47 -26.44 -33.79
CA LYS A 3 28.43 -26.24 -32.78
C LYS A 3 29.18 -25.81 -31.53
N VAL A 4 28.88 -24.64 -30.98
CA VAL A 4 28.98 -24.20 -29.58
C VAL A 4 29.08 -22.67 -29.62
N LEU A 5 28.05 -21.96 -29.16
CA LEU A 5 28.08 -20.79 -28.26
C LEU A 5 26.73 -20.06 -28.36
N PHE A 6 25.68 -20.55 -27.70
CA PHE A 6 24.46 -19.75 -27.48
C PHE A 6 23.79 -20.15 -26.16
N TYR A 7 24.57 -20.20 -25.09
CA TYR A 7 24.08 -20.53 -23.74
C TYR A 7 24.85 -19.72 -22.69
N CYS A 8 24.75 -18.39 -22.77
CA CYS A 8 25.28 -17.51 -21.70
C CYS A 8 24.48 -16.22 -21.49
N PHE A 9 23.43 -15.94 -22.27
CA PHE A 9 22.69 -14.66 -22.18
C PHE A 9 21.50 -14.68 -21.20
N LEU A 10 21.19 -15.83 -20.58
CA LEU A 10 19.99 -15.98 -19.72
C LEU A 10 20.25 -15.71 -18.23
N ILE A 11 21.48 -15.40 -17.81
CA ILE A 11 21.83 -15.23 -16.39
C ILE A 11 21.74 -13.75 -15.94
N LEU A 12 21.53 -12.80 -16.86
CA LEU A 12 21.54 -11.37 -16.52
C LEU A 12 20.19 -10.81 -16.04
N PHE A 13 19.07 -11.51 -16.27
CA PHE A 13 17.75 -11.00 -15.90
C PHE A 13 17.41 -11.18 -14.41
N SER A 14 18.02 -12.14 -13.72
CA SER A 14 17.66 -12.47 -12.33
C SER A 14 18.12 -11.42 -11.30
N CYS A 15 19.15 -10.62 -11.62
CA CYS A 15 19.67 -9.59 -10.71
C CYS A 15 18.87 -8.29 -10.71
N ASN A 16 18.17 -7.96 -11.81
CA ASN A 16 17.46 -6.69 -11.92
C ASN A 16 16.27 -6.61 -10.96
N ASN A 17 15.45 -7.65 -10.91
CA ASN A 17 14.20 -7.66 -10.13
C ASN A 17 14.45 -7.55 -8.62
N ARG A 18 15.60 -8.05 -8.14
CA ARG A 18 16.01 -7.88 -6.73
C ARG A 18 16.35 -6.44 -6.38
N THR A 19 16.97 -5.72 -7.31
CA THR A 19 17.33 -4.31 -7.14
C THR A 19 16.08 -3.44 -7.19
N GLU A 20 15.22 -3.71 -8.17
CA GLU A 20 13.92 -3.06 -8.33
C GLU A 20 13.04 -3.22 -7.09
N TYR A 21 12.83 -4.46 -6.61
CA TYR A 21 12.09 -4.73 -5.38
C TYR A 21 12.63 -3.93 -4.19
N LYS A 22 13.96 -3.83 -4.02
CA LYS A 22 14.54 -3.07 -2.90
C LYS A 22 14.26 -1.58 -3.01
N ASN A 23 14.33 -1.01 -4.22
CA ASN A 23 14.05 0.40 -4.44
C ASN A 23 12.57 0.71 -4.19
N ASN A 24 11.68 -0.12 -4.74
CA ASN A 24 10.23 -0.01 -4.56
C ASN A 24 9.82 -0.20 -3.09
N LEU A 25 10.45 -1.15 -2.39
CA LEU A 25 10.26 -1.34 -0.95
C LEU A 25 10.66 -0.09 -0.14
N ASN A 26 11.75 0.58 -0.51
CA ASN A 26 12.15 1.81 0.17
C ASN A 26 11.14 2.93 -0.08
N GLN A 27 10.64 3.06 -1.31
CA GLN A 27 9.56 4.01 -1.64
C GLN A 27 8.30 3.75 -0.80
N LEU A 28 7.88 2.49 -0.68
CA LEU A 28 6.72 2.13 0.13
C LEU A 28 6.92 2.45 1.62
N LYS A 29 8.13 2.22 2.15
CA LYS A 29 8.45 2.56 3.54
C LYS A 29 8.40 4.06 3.79
N SER A 30 8.90 4.86 2.86
CA SER A 30 8.81 6.33 2.94
C SER A 30 7.36 6.80 2.86
N LEU A 31 6.54 6.21 1.98
CA LEU A 31 5.10 6.48 1.96
C LEU A 31 4.44 6.16 3.31
N THR A 32 4.74 5.01 3.91
CA THR A 32 4.19 4.65 5.23
C THR A 32 4.58 5.66 6.32
N GLU A 33 5.82 6.13 6.30
CA GLU A 33 6.30 7.17 7.20
C GLU A 33 5.54 8.49 7.00
N ASP A 34 5.35 8.92 5.75
CA ASP A 34 4.64 10.15 5.42
C ASP A 34 3.13 10.07 5.70
N ILE A 35 2.51 8.89 5.55
CA ILE A 35 1.13 8.63 6.00
C ILE A 35 1.05 8.85 7.51
N ASN A 36 1.94 8.22 8.28
CA ASN A 36 1.95 8.38 9.74
C ASN A 36 2.20 9.84 10.14
N ASN A 37 3.14 10.51 9.49
CA ASN A 37 3.46 11.90 9.74
C ASN A 37 2.32 12.85 9.39
N CYS A 38 1.49 12.52 8.37
CA CYS A 38 0.36 13.36 8.02
C CYS A 38 -0.60 13.55 9.19
N PHE A 39 -0.73 12.57 10.10
CA PHE A 39 -1.66 12.67 11.22
C PHE A 39 -1.06 13.30 12.49
N ILE A 40 0.22 13.73 12.47
CA ILE A 40 0.84 14.44 13.60
C ILE A 40 0.31 15.86 13.72
N ASP A 41 0.18 16.58 12.60
CA ASP A 41 -0.43 17.91 12.54
C ASP A 41 -1.89 17.74 12.10
N SER A 42 -2.88 18.21 12.86
CA SER A 42 -4.29 18.01 12.51
C SER A 42 -4.79 18.90 11.35
N VAL A 43 -4.04 19.93 10.95
CA VAL A 43 -4.47 20.98 10.01
C VAL A 43 -3.81 20.85 8.63
N GLN A 44 -2.57 20.37 8.57
CA GLN A 44 -1.81 20.27 7.32
C GLN A 44 -2.38 19.19 6.37
N ALA A 45 -2.71 19.49 5.12
CA ALA A 45 -3.23 18.46 4.20
C ALA A 45 -2.19 17.39 3.84
N CYS A 46 -2.63 16.14 3.59
CA CYS A 46 -1.75 15.00 3.23
C CYS A 46 -1.26 15.01 1.77
N LEU A 47 -0.88 16.18 1.23
CA LEU A 47 -0.57 16.33 -0.20
C LEU A 47 0.71 15.59 -0.62
N GLU A 48 1.66 15.38 0.30
CA GLU A 48 2.95 14.72 0.03
C GLU A 48 2.78 13.24 -0.34
N ILE A 49 1.70 12.57 0.14
CA ILE A 49 1.32 11.21 -0.27
C ILE A 49 1.21 11.11 -1.80
N SER A 50 0.77 12.20 -2.44
CA SER A 50 0.52 12.25 -3.86
C SER A 50 1.79 12.07 -4.70
N ASP A 51 2.96 12.37 -4.15
CA ASP A 51 4.25 12.32 -4.87
C ASP A 51 4.71 10.87 -5.09
N TYR A 52 4.26 9.94 -4.26
CA TYR A 52 4.52 8.51 -4.40
C TYR A 52 3.70 7.84 -5.51
N LEU A 53 2.59 8.45 -5.93
CA LEU A 53 1.58 7.83 -6.78
C LEU A 53 1.70 8.28 -8.24
N THR A 54 1.64 7.33 -9.18
CA THR A 54 1.44 7.65 -10.61
C THR A 54 0.14 8.41 -10.85
N ASN A 55 0.03 9.12 -11.96
CA ASN A 55 -1.15 9.95 -12.25
C ASN A 55 -2.44 9.14 -12.48
N ASP A 56 -2.29 7.91 -12.96
CA ASP A 56 -3.32 6.90 -13.23
C ASP A 56 -3.39 5.85 -12.11
N PHE A 57 -2.92 6.19 -10.90
CA PHE A 57 -2.98 5.30 -9.75
C PHE A 57 -4.42 4.89 -9.42
N ILE A 58 -4.60 3.62 -9.09
CA ILE A 58 -5.87 3.06 -8.59
C ILE A 58 -5.63 2.32 -7.26
N PHE A 59 -6.53 2.56 -6.31
CA PHE A 59 -6.61 1.82 -5.06
C PHE A 59 -7.83 0.90 -5.08
N HIS A 60 -7.64 -0.38 -4.78
CA HIS A 60 -8.69 -1.37 -4.67
C HIS A 60 -8.86 -1.78 -3.21
N SER A 61 -10.03 -1.55 -2.66
CA SER A 61 -10.40 -2.04 -1.32
C SER A 61 -11.45 -3.13 -1.42
N TYR A 62 -11.45 -4.08 -0.48
CA TYR A 62 -12.42 -5.19 -0.46
C TYR A 62 -13.32 -5.18 0.78
N PRO A 63 -14.19 -4.17 0.95
CA PRO A 63 -15.09 -4.11 2.10
C PRO A 63 -16.17 -5.20 2.04
N ALA A 64 -16.78 -5.47 3.20
CA ALA A 64 -17.89 -6.41 3.30
C ALA A 64 -19.01 -6.08 2.29
N GLY A 65 -19.55 -7.12 1.63
CA GLY A 65 -20.55 -6.97 0.57
C GLY A 65 -20.01 -6.65 -0.83
N ASN A 66 -18.74 -6.24 -0.96
CA ASN A 66 -18.13 -5.86 -2.24
C ASN A 66 -17.05 -6.87 -2.67
N LYS A 67 -17.48 -8.09 -3.03
CA LYS A 67 -16.55 -9.19 -3.39
C LYS A 67 -15.62 -8.91 -4.58
N LYS A 68 -15.94 -7.93 -5.42
CA LYS A 68 -15.12 -7.52 -6.57
C LYS A 68 -14.16 -6.37 -6.25
N GLY A 69 -14.18 -5.90 -5.01
CA GLY A 69 -13.52 -4.68 -4.61
C GLY A 69 -14.30 -3.43 -5.03
N VAL A 70 -13.88 -2.31 -4.46
CA VAL A 70 -14.27 -0.95 -4.82
C VAL A 70 -12.99 -0.20 -5.17
N GLU A 71 -13.04 0.54 -6.27
CA GLU A 71 -11.92 1.34 -6.75
C GLU A 71 -12.04 2.77 -6.23
N ALA A 72 -10.89 3.33 -5.87
CA ALA A 72 -10.72 4.75 -5.64
C ALA A 72 -9.56 5.24 -6.51
N ASP A 73 -9.75 6.36 -7.20
CA ASP A 73 -8.67 6.98 -7.96
C ASP A 73 -7.66 7.67 -7.03
N ARG A 74 -6.57 8.17 -7.60
CA ARG A 74 -5.55 8.94 -6.88
C ARG A 74 -6.12 10.08 -6.03
N PHE A 75 -7.08 10.84 -6.56
CA PHE A 75 -7.65 11.97 -5.83
C PHE A 75 -8.50 11.46 -4.65
N GLU A 76 -9.37 10.49 -4.89
CA GLU A 76 -10.23 9.89 -3.86
C GLU A 76 -9.41 9.25 -2.74
N TYR A 77 -8.35 8.52 -3.08
CA TYR A 77 -7.43 7.93 -2.10
C TYR A 77 -6.80 8.99 -1.19
N ILE A 78 -6.29 10.09 -1.75
CA ILE A 78 -5.70 11.20 -0.96
C ILE A 78 -6.78 11.94 -0.16
N GLN A 79 -7.97 12.12 -0.74
CA GLN A 79 -9.09 12.76 -0.03
C GLN A 79 -9.49 11.95 1.21
N SER A 80 -9.46 10.61 1.17
CA SER A 80 -9.80 9.77 2.32
C SER A 80 -8.99 10.12 3.58
N PHE A 81 -7.68 10.34 3.46
CA PHE A 81 -6.85 10.77 4.59
C PHE A 81 -7.24 12.17 5.09
N ASN A 82 -7.55 13.10 4.19
CA ASN A 82 -7.99 14.44 4.57
C ASN A 82 -9.37 14.43 5.23
N GLU A 83 -10.26 13.51 4.85
CA GLU A 83 -11.56 13.30 5.48
C GLU A 83 -11.40 12.71 6.87
N MET A 84 -10.54 11.70 7.06
CA MET A 84 -10.19 11.19 8.39
C MET A 84 -9.75 12.32 9.32
N LYS A 85 -8.87 13.21 8.86
CA LYS A 85 -8.44 14.37 9.66
C LYS A 85 -9.58 15.31 10.02
N ARG A 86 -10.47 15.62 9.07
CA ARG A 86 -11.67 16.45 9.33
C ARG A 86 -12.60 15.81 10.38
N MET A 87 -12.59 14.48 10.47
CA MET A 87 -13.33 13.71 11.46
C MET A 87 -12.58 13.53 12.80
N ASN A 88 -11.45 14.22 13.00
CA ASN A 88 -10.56 14.03 14.15
C ASN A 88 -10.07 12.58 14.30
N MET A 89 -9.94 11.87 13.17
CA MET A 89 -9.43 10.51 13.11
C MET A 89 -7.97 10.50 12.65
N SER A 90 -7.22 9.52 13.13
CA SER A 90 -5.87 9.23 12.65
C SER A 90 -5.67 7.75 12.36
N ILE A 91 -4.72 7.45 11.48
CA ILE A 91 -4.17 6.11 11.31
C ILE A 91 -2.67 6.11 11.63
N ASN A 92 -2.23 5.07 12.33
CA ASN A 92 -0.82 4.80 12.55
C ASN A 92 -0.50 3.37 12.11
N ILE A 93 0.39 3.22 11.13
CA ILE A 93 0.92 1.93 10.69
C ILE A 93 2.16 1.63 11.53
N GLY A 94 2.00 0.80 12.56
CA GLY A 94 3.04 0.50 13.55
C GLY A 94 3.86 -0.77 13.27
N HIS A 95 3.36 -1.65 12.41
CA HIS A 95 4.02 -2.92 12.09
C HIS A 95 3.86 -3.27 10.61
N SER A 96 4.91 -3.80 9.99
CA SER A 96 4.84 -4.27 8.60
C SER A 96 5.80 -5.42 8.34
N ILE A 97 5.31 -6.44 7.64
CA ILE A 97 6.08 -7.56 7.10
C ILE A 97 6.05 -7.43 5.58
N TYR A 98 7.24 -7.23 5.00
CA TYR A 98 7.40 -7.03 3.57
C TYR A 98 7.90 -8.30 2.88
N LEU A 99 7.22 -8.69 1.82
CA LEU A 99 7.58 -9.82 0.96
C LEU A 99 7.67 -9.35 -0.49
N PRO A 100 8.55 -9.95 -1.31
CA PRO A 100 8.54 -9.67 -2.74
C PRO A 100 7.26 -10.20 -3.36
N GLY A 101 6.66 -9.43 -4.27
CA GLY A 101 5.54 -9.88 -5.09
C GLY A 101 6.00 -10.71 -6.29
N ILE A 102 5.01 -11.20 -7.02
CA ILE A 102 5.21 -12.09 -8.16
C ILE A 102 4.22 -11.72 -9.26
N ASP A 103 4.70 -11.76 -10.50
CA ASP A 103 3.83 -11.61 -11.66
C ASP A 103 2.91 -12.84 -11.76
N LYS A 104 1.62 -12.58 -11.94
CA LYS A 104 0.56 -13.61 -11.91
C LYS A 104 0.63 -14.62 -13.06
N GLU A 105 1.24 -14.26 -14.19
CA GLU A 105 1.30 -15.10 -15.38
C GLU A 105 2.60 -15.92 -15.41
N THR A 106 3.72 -15.28 -15.07
CA THR A 106 5.07 -15.83 -15.17
C THR A 106 5.57 -16.44 -13.86
N HIS A 107 4.95 -16.09 -12.72
CA HIS A 107 5.35 -16.46 -11.36
C HIS A 107 6.77 -16.02 -10.98
N GLN A 108 7.34 -15.06 -11.70
CA GLN A 108 8.65 -14.46 -11.40
C GLN A 108 8.47 -13.24 -10.50
N LEU A 109 9.54 -12.88 -9.77
CA LEU A 109 9.56 -11.60 -9.06
C LEU A 109 9.41 -10.46 -10.06
N ASP A 110 8.53 -9.51 -9.79
CA ASP A 110 8.16 -8.42 -10.71
C ASP A 110 8.44 -7.02 -10.16
N GLY A 111 9.10 -6.95 -8.99
CA GLY A 111 9.40 -5.69 -8.32
C GLY A 111 8.24 -5.12 -7.47
N SER A 112 7.05 -5.74 -7.51
CA SER A 112 5.95 -5.39 -6.60
C SER A 112 6.26 -5.82 -5.16
N VAL A 113 5.53 -5.23 -4.21
CA VAL A 113 5.71 -5.46 -2.78
C VAL A 113 4.41 -5.99 -2.20
N ARG A 114 4.49 -7.11 -1.48
CA ARG A 114 3.40 -7.63 -0.66
C ARG A 114 3.62 -7.24 0.78
N VAL A 115 2.60 -6.70 1.44
CA VAL A 115 2.71 -6.21 2.81
C VAL A 115 1.61 -6.81 3.67
N TYR A 116 2.00 -7.39 4.80
CA TYR A 116 1.09 -7.59 5.93
C TYR A 116 1.40 -6.50 6.93
N TYR A 117 0.43 -5.66 7.26
CA TYR A 117 0.66 -4.57 8.21
C TYR A 117 -0.37 -4.59 9.34
N GLY A 118 0.07 -4.09 10.49
CA GLY A 118 -0.77 -3.78 11.62
C GLY A 118 -0.86 -2.27 11.77
N ALA A 119 -2.07 -1.76 11.97
CA ALA A 119 -2.32 -0.34 12.15
C ALA A 119 -3.37 -0.10 13.23
N THR A 120 -3.32 1.10 13.80
CA THR A 120 -4.29 1.61 14.75
C THR A 120 -5.04 2.76 14.10
N ILE A 121 -6.38 2.71 14.10
CA ILE A 121 -7.21 3.87 13.85
C ILE A 121 -7.67 4.45 15.18
N SER A 122 -7.51 5.75 15.36
CA SER A 122 -7.86 6.47 16.58
C SER A 122 -8.89 7.55 16.31
N ILE A 123 -9.85 7.71 17.22
CA ILE A 123 -10.77 8.85 17.30
C ILE A 123 -10.94 9.21 18.78
N ASP A 124 -10.63 10.45 19.15
CA ASP A 124 -10.62 10.94 20.53
C ASP A 124 -9.85 10.02 21.50
N THR A 125 -10.54 9.28 22.38
CA THR A 125 -9.92 8.33 23.33
C THR A 125 -9.99 6.87 22.88
N ILE A 126 -10.61 6.61 21.74
CA ILE A 126 -10.89 5.28 21.21
C ILE A 126 -9.78 4.91 20.24
N ASN A 127 -9.23 3.72 20.41
CA ASN A 127 -8.20 3.17 19.54
C ASN A 127 -8.63 1.77 19.11
N VAL A 128 -8.62 1.52 17.80
CA VAL A 128 -8.97 0.22 17.24
C VAL A 128 -7.80 -0.26 16.41
N ASP A 129 -7.20 -1.36 16.87
CA ASP A 129 -6.14 -2.05 16.15
C ASP A 129 -6.74 -3.00 15.11
N PHE A 130 -6.12 -3.03 13.94
CA PHE A 130 -6.47 -3.96 12.88
C PHE A 130 -5.23 -4.43 12.13
N SER A 131 -5.39 -5.53 11.39
CA SER A 131 -4.40 -6.03 10.46
C SER A 131 -4.96 -5.98 9.04
N ALA A 132 -4.06 -5.78 8.09
CA ALA A 132 -4.40 -5.69 6.69
C ALA A 132 -3.30 -6.33 5.84
N TYR A 133 -3.70 -6.72 4.63
CA TYR A 133 -2.82 -7.24 3.61
C TYR A 133 -2.91 -6.37 2.36
N GLN A 134 -1.77 -6.06 1.76
CA GLN A 134 -1.67 -5.30 0.51
C GLN A 134 -0.79 -6.00 -0.53
N THR A 135 -1.15 -5.83 -1.80
CA THR A 135 -0.20 -5.90 -2.91
C THR A 135 0.00 -4.49 -3.48
N VAL A 136 1.25 -4.08 -3.67
CA VAL A 136 1.63 -2.75 -4.12
C VAL A 136 2.45 -2.88 -5.39
N ASP A 137 1.91 -2.36 -6.48
CA ASP A 137 2.52 -2.42 -7.80
C ASP A 137 3.15 -1.08 -8.15
N PHE A 138 4.23 -1.14 -8.92
CA PHE A 138 5.06 0.00 -9.23
C PHE A 138 5.26 0.15 -10.73
N ARG A 139 5.35 1.40 -11.17
CA ARG A 139 5.77 1.78 -12.51
C ARG A 139 6.72 2.96 -12.41
N ASP A 140 7.91 2.81 -12.99
CA ASP A 140 8.97 3.84 -12.97
C ASP A 140 9.31 4.34 -11.55
N GLY A 141 9.30 3.43 -10.57
CA GLY A 141 9.62 3.72 -9.17
C GLY A 141 8.51 4.44 -8.39
N ARG A 142 7.33 4.63 -8.98
CA ARG A 142 6.14 5.19 -8.33
C ARG A 142 5.05 4.15 -8.23
N ILE A 143 4.18 4.26 -7.24
CA ILE A 143 3.10 3.31 -7.01
C ILE A 143 2.02 3.52 -8.07
N SER A 144 1.68 2.45 -8.78
CA SER A 144 0.64 2.44 -9.80
C SER A 144 -0.66 1.82 -9.31
N GLU A 145 -0.59 0.85 -8.40
CA GLU A 145 -1.78 0.16 -7.93
C GLU A 145 -1.55 -0.35 -6.51
N ILE A 146 -2.59 -0.26 -5.68
CA ILE A 146 -2.62 -0.91 -4.38
C ILE A 146 -3.90 -1.73 -4.30
N TRP A 147 -3.79 -2.99 -3.94
CA TRP A 147 -4.92 -3.85 -3.60
C TRP A 147 -4.87 -4.16 -2.13
N GLU A 148 -5.95 -3.88 -1.39
CA GLU A 148 -5.97 -3.99 0.06
C GLU A 148 -7.16 -4.78 0.61
N TRP A 149 -6.84 -5.70 1.50
CA TRP A 149 -7.78 -6.45 2.32
C TRP A 149 -7.60 -6.07 3.78
N ALA A 150 -8.62 -5.42 4.34
CA ALA A 150 -8.69 -5.01 5.74
C ALA A 150 -10.14 -5.12 6.24
N ASP A 151 -10.33 -5.42 7.53
CA ASP A 151 -11.66 -5.46 8.15
C ASP A 151 -12.14 -4.07 8.58
N TYR A 152 -12.35 -3.17 7.61
CA TYR A 152 -12.84 -1.82 7.88
C TYR A 152 -14.25 -1.81 8.48
N GLY A 153 -15.06 -2.84 8.22
CA GLY A 153 -16.38 -2.99 8.85
C GLY A 153 -16.27 -3.26 10.34
N GLY A 154 -15.40 -4.20 10.74
CA GLY A 154 -15.10 -4.47 12.15
C GLY A 154 -14.49 -3.27 12.86
N VAL A 155 -13.62 -2.51 12.19
CA VAL A 155 -13.07 -1.26 12.72
C VAL A 155 -14.18 -0.24 12.96
N SER A 156 -15.02 0.03 11.96
CA SER A 156 -16.11 1.01 12.06
C SER A 156 -17.10 0.67 13.17
N ASN A 157 -17.44 -0.61 13.33
CA ASN A 157 -18.34 -1.06 14.40
C ASN A 157 -17.76 -0.76 15.79
N GLN A 158 -16.48 -1.06 16.03
CA GLN A 158 -15.83 -0.79 17.32
C GLN A 158 -15.72 0.70 17.63
N LEU A 159 -15.44 1.53 16.61
CA LEU A 159 -15.44 2.99 16.76
C LEU A 159 -16.84 3.52 17.13
N ASN A 160 -17.91 2.94 16.55
CA ASN A 160 -19.29 3.35 16.83
C ASN A 160 -19.81 2.88 18.19
N GLU A 161 -19.50 1.63 18.59
CA GLU A 161 -19.88 1.09 19.91
C GLU A 161 -19.25 1.87 21.07
N SER A 162 -18.06 2.43 20.86
CA SER A 162 -17.34 3.20 21.87
C SER A 162 -17.84 4.64 22.03
N ASN A 163 -18.71 5.11 21.13
CA ASN A 163 -19.35 6.44 21.16
C ASN A 163 -20.77 6.42 21.77
N GLN A 164 -21.22 5.27 22.28
CA GLN A 164 -22.48 5.09 23.03
C GLN A 164 -22.23 5.05 24.54
#